data_AF-A0A2R5L3B1-F1
#
_entry.id   AF-A0A2R5L3B1-F1
#
_cell.length_a   1.000
_cell.length_b   1.000
_cell.length_c   1.000
_cell.angle_alpha   90.00
_cell.angle_beta   90.00
_cell.angle_gamma   90.00
#
_symmetry.space_group_name_H-M   'P 1'
#
loop_
_entity.id
_entity.type
_entity.pdbx_description
1 polymer ?
#
loop_
_entity_poly.entity_id
_entity_poly.type
_entity_poly.pdbx_seq_one_letter_code
_entity_poly.pdbx_strand_id
1 'polypeptide(L)'
;HWHKRRATGGKRVQPRKKRKFELGRPAAMTKLGAQRIHTVRTRGGGKKYRALRLDTGNFSWASEGQARRTRIIDVVYNASNNELVRTKTLVKN
;
A
#
# COMPACT_ATOMS: atom_id res chain seq x y z
N HIS A 1 0.13 11.59 16.98
CA HIS A 1 0.64 10.43 17.75
C HIS A 1 0.63 10.71 19.26
N TRP A 2 -0.55 10.79 19.88
CA TRP A 2 -0.65 10.99 21.33
C TRP A 2 -0.52 9.69 22.14
N HIS A 3 -0.53 8.53 21.47
CA HIS A 3 -0.26 7.21 22.06
C HIS A 3 1.24 6.88 22.17
N LYS A 4 2.12 7.64 21.51
CA LYS A 4 3.58 7.45 21.59
C LYS A 4 4.15 8.24 22.78
N ARG A 5 5.36 7.86 23.22
CA ARG A 5 6.15 8.62 24.21
C ARG A 5 6.52 10.01 23.67
N ARG A 6 6.85 10.93 24.58
CA ARG A 6 7.49 12.21 24.23
C ARG A 6 8.90 11.96 23.69
N ALA A 7 9.50 12.95 23.04
CA ALA A 7 10.90 12.88 22.59
C ALA A 7 11.85 12.60 23.78
N THR A 8 11.54 13.15 24.96
CA THR A 8 12.28 12.90 26.21
C THR A 8 12.00 11.52 26.83
N GLY A 9 11.21 10.64 26.20
CA GLY A 9 10.88 9.31 26.71
C GLY A 9 9.71 9.26 27.71
N GLY A 10 9.25 10.40 28.22
CA GLY A 10 8.13 10.47 29.17
C GLY A 10 6.80 9.93 28.61
N LYS A 11 6.01 9.26 29.46
CA LYS A 11 4.67 8.78 29.13
C LYS A 11 3.73 9.98 28.88
N ARG A 12 2.85 9.87 27.88
CA ARG A 12 1.87 10.90 27.55
C ARG A 12 0.47 10.43 27.95
N VAL A 13 -0.28 11.29 28.65
CA VAL A 13 -1.69 11.04 28.99
C VAL A 13 -2.55 11.29 27.75
N GLN A 14 -3.57 10.46 27.55
CA GLN A 14 -4.51 10.59 26.45
C GLN A 14 -5.55 11.69 26.77
N PRO A 15 -5.60 12.80 26.01
CA PRO A 15 -6.49 13.92 26.34
C PRO A 15 -7.94 13.72 25.87
N ARG A 16 -8.17 12.80 24.93
CA ARG A 16 -9.50 12.53 24.35
C ARG A 16 -9.61 11.12 23.80
N LYS A 17 -10.85 10.65 23.56
CA LYS A 17 -11.12 9.39 22.87
C LYS A 17 -10.60 9.40 21.41
N LYS A 18 -10.43 8.21 20.81
CA LYS A 18 -10.06 8.03 19.39
C LYS A 18 -11.13 8.69 18.50
N ARG A 19 -10.71 9.37 17.42
CA ARG A 19 -11.62 10.08 16.50
C ARG A 19 -11.60 9.46 15.10
N LYS A 20 -12.73 9.54 14.40
CA LYS A 20 -12.92 8.98 13.06
C LYS A 20 -11.91 9.52 12.03
N PHE A 21 -11.46 10.76 12.18
CA PHE A 21 -10.48 11.34 11.27
C PHE A 21 -9.04 10.81 11.45
N GLU A 22 -8.75 10.08 12.54
CA GLU A 22 -7.43 9.47 12.80
C GLU A 22 -7.41 7.96 12.42
N LEU A 23 -8.47 7.45 11.80
CA LEU A 23 -8.58 6.02 11.51
C LEU A 23 -7.52 5.58 10.48
N GLY A 24 -6.91 4.42 10.75
CA GLY A 24 -6.18 3.64 9.76
C GLY A 24 -7.09 2.58 9.12
N ARG A 25 -6.54 1.86 8.15
CA ARG A 25 -7.19 0.68 7.55
C ARG A 25 -6.14 -0.42 7.36
N PRO A 26 -6.54 -1.71 7.34
CA PRO A 26 -5.61 -2.80 7.06
C PRO A 26 -4.87 -2.61 5.73
N ALA A 27 -3.64 -3.12 5.63
CA ALA A 27 -2.90 -3.14 4.38
C ALA A 27 -3.62 -4.02 3.34
N ALA A 28 -3.45 -3.70 2.04
CA ALA A 28 -4.05 -4.49 0.97
C ALA A 28 -3.23 -5.77 0.63
N MET A 29 -1.91 -5.74 0.88
CA MET A 29 -0.98 -6.85 0.63
C MET A 29 -1.16 -7.49 -0.75
N THR A 30 -1.17 -6.64 -1.79
CA THR A 30 -1.45 -7.05 -3.17
C THR A 30 -0.54 -8.18 -3.62
N LYS A 31 -1.12 -9.29 -4.06
CA LYS A 31 -0.39 -10.46 -4.57
C LYS A 31 -0.43 -10.55 -6.09
N LEU A 32 0.49 -11.32 -6.64
CA LEU A 32 0.44 -11.70 -8.05
C LEU A 32 -0.71 -12.70 -8.28
N GLY A 33 -1.56 -12.46 -9.28
CA GLY A 33 -2.66 -13.35 -9.65
C GLY A 33 -3.83 -12.61 -10.32
N ALA A 34 -4.91 -13.34 -10.64
CA ALA A 34 -6.06 -12.80 -11.36
C ALA A 34 -6.62 -11.53 -10.71
N GLN A 35 -6.87 -10.51 -11.54
CA GLN A 35 -7.24 -9.17 -11.10
C GLN A 35 -8.42 -9.17 -10.13
N ARG A 36 -8.20 -8.63 -8.92
CA ARG A 36 -9.26 -8.43 -7.92
C ARG A 36 -9.04 -7.12 -7.19
N ILE A 37 -9.98 -6.19 -7.33
CA ILE A 37 -9.90 -4.83 -6.78
C ILE A 37 -11.17 -4.52 -5.98
N HIS A 38 -11.00 -4.01 -4.76
CA HIS A 38 -12.09 -3.53 -3.91
C HIS A 38 -12.08 -2.01 -3.80
N THR A 39 -13.24 -1.39 -3.96
CA THR A 39 -13.40 0.06 -3.80
C THR A 39 -13.67 0.41 -2.34
N VAL A 40 -12.99 1.43 -1.82
CA VAL A 40 -13.13 1.90 -0.45
C VAL A 40 -13.48 3.38 -0.43
N ARG A 41 -14.62 3.74 0.19
CA ARG A 41 -15.00 5.13 0.44
C ARG A 41 -14.07 5.77 1.48
N THR A 42 -13.66 7.01 1.21
CA THR A 42 -12.84 7.82 2.12
C THR A 42 -13.58 9.06 2.61
N ARG A 43 -12.93 9.81 3.51
CA ARG A 43 -13.43 11.12 3.97
C ARG A 43 -13.63 12.05 2.77
N GLY A 44 -14.68 12.88 2.82
CA GLY A 44 -15.01 13.81 1.73
C GLY A 44 -15.66 13.16 0.51
N GLY A 45 -16.04 11.88 0.55
CA GLY A 45 -16.74 11.21 -0.55
C GLY A 45 -15.84 10.59 -1.62
N GLY A 46 -14.52 10.77 -1.53
CA GLY A 46 -13.56 10.14 -2.44
C GLY A 46 -13.57 8.60 -2.39
N LYS A 47 -12.99 7.99 -3.43
CA LYS A 47 -12.84 6.54 -3.56
C LYS A 47 -11.36 6.19 -3.68
N LYS A 48 -10.93 5.15 -2.99
CA LYS A 48 -9.62 4.50 -3.18
C LYS A 48 -9.82 3.07 -3.65
N TYR A 49 -8.98 2.62 -4.58
CA TYR A 49 -9.02 1.26 -5.11
C TYR A 49 -7.95 0.41 -4.42
N ARG A 50 -8.36 -0.66 -3.76
CA ARG A 50 -7.47 -1.61 -3.12
C ARG A 50 -7.36 -2.85 -3.99
N ALA A 51 -6.28 -2.93 -4.76
CA ALA A 51 -5.91 -4.17 -5.41
C ALA A 51 -5.56 -5.22 -4.34
N LEU A 52 -6.18 -6.39 -4.43
CA LEU A 52 -5.80 -7.57 -3.64
C LEU A 52 -4.95 -8.52 -4.46
N ARG A 53 -5.24 -8.61 -5.76
CA ARG A 53 -4.48 -9.40 -6.74
C ARG A 53 -4.38 -8.65 -8.07
N LEU A 54 -3.23 -8.70 -8.70
CA LEU A 54 -2.96 -8.16 -10.03
C LEU A 54 -2.00 -9.08 -10.78
N ASP A 55 -2.17 -9.17 -12.10
CA ASP A 55 -1.35 -9.95 -13.02
C ASP A 55 -0.81 -9.10 -14.18
N THR A 56 -1.37 -7.91 -14.42
CA THR A 56 -0.99 -7.01 -15.51
C THR A 56 -0.76 -5.59 -15.01
N GLY A 57 0.11 -4.85 -15.71
CA GLY A 57 0.42 -3.45 -15.44
C GLY A 57 0.71 -2.68 -16.73
N ASN A 58 0.75 -1.35 -16.64
CA ASN A 58 1.22 -0.50 -17.73
C ASN A 58 2.65 -0.05 -17.41
N PHE A 59 3.61 -0.53 -18.19
CA PHE A 59 5.03 -0.27 -17.98
C PHE A 59 5.55 0.63 -19.11
N SER A 60 6.33 1.64 -18.75
CA SER A 60 6.87 2.63 -19.68
C SER A 60 8.36 2.41 -19.93
N TRP A 61 8.72 2.33 -21.20
CA TRP A 61 10.10 2.43 -21.68
C TRP A 61 10.42 3.90 -21.95
N ALA A 62 11.01 4.57 -20.96
CA ALA A 62 11.19 6.02 -20.98
C ALA A 62 12.12 6.52 -22.10
N SER A 63 13.18 5.79 -22.42
CA SER A 63 14.13 6.19 -23.48
C SER A 63 13.50 6.19 -24.88
N GLU A 64 12.55 5.28 -25.13
CA GLU A 64 11.81 5.18 -26.40
C GLU A 64 10.47 5.92 -26.36
N GLY A 65 10.15 6.60 -25.26
CA GLY A 65 8.90 7.34 -25.09
C GLY A 65 7.63 6.49 -25.20
N GLN A 66 7.71 5.16 -24.99
CA GLN A 66 6.60 4.24 -25.23
C GLN A 66 6.13 3.55 -23.95
N ALA A 67 4.82 3.40 -23.78
CA ALA A 67 4.23 2.61 -22.70
C ALA A 67 3.39 1.47 -23.26
N ARG A 68 3.50 0.29 -22.63
CA ARG A 68 2.77 -0.91 -23.04
C ARG A 68 2.17 -1.61 -21.83
N ARG A 69 0.94 -2.11 -22.02
CA ARG A 69 0.31 -3.01 -21.06
C ARG A 69 0.93 -4.40 -21.19
N THR A 70 1.51 -4.90 -20.11
CA THR A 70 2.18 -6.20 -20.09
C THR A 70 1.85 -6.97 -18.82
N ARG A 71 2.11 -8.28 -18.85
CA ARG A 71 1.90 -9.19 -17.72
C ARG A 71 3.08 -9.13 -16.76
N ILE A 72 2.80 -9.10 -15.46
CA ILE A 72 3.77 -9.23 -14.39
C ILE A 72 4.02 -10.72 -14.16
N ILE A 73 5.29 -11.13 -14.25
CA ILE A 73 5.66 -12.55 -14.12
C ILE A 73 6.02 -12.89 -12.68
N ASP A 74 6.95 -12.15 -12.08
CA ASP A 74 7.37 -12.37 -10.71
C ASP A 74 7.93 -11.11 -10.04
N VAL A 75 8.09 -11.18 -8.72
CA VAL A 75 8.81 -10.19 -7.90
C VAL A 75 10.18 -10.74 -7.58
N VAL A 76 11.24 -10.07 -8.04
CA VAL A 76 12.62 -10.54 -7.87
C VAL A 76 13.34 -9.83 -6.73
N TYR A 77 13.00 -8.56 -6.48
CA TYR A 77 13.69 -7.73 -5.48
C TYR A 77 12.72 -6.77 -4.78
N ASN A 78 13.00 -6.49 -3.51
CA ASN A 78 12.34 -5.45 -2.74
C ASN A 78 13.35 -4.77 -1.80
N ALA A 79 13.42 -3.43 -1.83
CA ALA A 79 14.40 -2.68 -1.05
C ALA A 79 14.11 -2.64 0.47
N SER A 80 12.86 -2.88 0.88
CA SER A 80 12.47 -2.75 2.29
C SER A 80 12.49 -4.08 3.04
N ASN A 81 12.07 -5.18 2.42
CA ASN A 81 11.94 -6.47 3.10
C ASN A 81 11.90 -7.67 2.13
N ASN A 82 12.75 -8.66 2.37
CA ASN A 82 12.84 -9.90 1.59
C ASN A 82 11.58 -10.79 1.69
N GLU A 83 10.80 -10.71 2.77
CA GLU A 83 9.53 -11.45 2.89
C GLU A 83 8.50 -11.03 1.84
N LEU A 84 8.59 -9.79 1.34
CA LEU A 84 7.72 -9.31 0.28
C LEU A 84 8.04 -9.95 -1.06
N VAL A 85 9.31 -10.30 -1.29
CA VAL A 85 9.76 -11.09 -2.45
C VAL A 85 9.25 -12.52 -2.34
N ARG A 86 9.53 -13.19 -1.21
CA ARG A 86 9.12 -14.59 -0.96
C ARG A 86 7.63 -14.83 -1.18
N THR A 87 6.82 -13.85 -0.76
CA THR A 87 5.36 -13.93 -0.85
C THR A 87 4.76 -13.24 -2.08
N LYS A 88 5.59 -12.83 -3.05
CA LYS A 88 5.18 -12.19 -4.32
C LYS A 88 4.24 -10.99 -4.11
N THR A 89 4.60 -10.11 -3.18
CA THR A 89 3.82 -8.92 -2.83
C THR A 89 4.25 -7.74 -3.70
N LEU A 90 3.28 -7.11 -4.35
CA LEU A 90 3.49 -5.90 -5.14
C LEU A 90 3.39 -4.67 -4.23
N VAL A 91 4.48 -3.93 -4.11
CA VAL A 91 4.56 -2.65 -3.40
C VAL A 91 5.31 -1.63 -4.26
N LYS A 92 5.18 -0.34 -3.91
CA LYS A 92 5.95 0.73 -4.56
C LYS A 92 7.40 0.66 -4.07
N ASN A 93 8.35 0.85 -4.99
CA ASN A 93 9.74 1.17 -4.66
C ASN A 93 9.90 2.66 -4.31
#